data_AF-A0A535I5E4-F1
#
_entry.id   AF-A0A535I5E4-F1
#
_cell.length_a   1.000
_cell.length_b   1.000
_cell.length_c   1.000
_cell.angle_alpha   90.00
_cell.angle_beta   90.00
_cell.angle_gamma   90.00
#
_symmetry.space_group_name_H-M   'P 1'
#
loop_
_entity.id
_entity.type
_entity.pdbx_description
1 polymer ?
#
loop_
_entity_poly.entity_id
_entity_poly.type
_entity_poly.pdbx_seq_one_letter_code
_entity_poly.pdbx_strand_id
1 'polypeptide(L)'
;MVAGVAAFVSWLGASLVVLGDGRRALALGVLLATAGMTVIAWQTAGPLAAAAIAGGGAVAAARRFSSGADGWRIMPPGSTPRLVLCIAGGLIVLWIAAAVTTGPGASLRFTVMVVAGFSGARVLASDNASVLLTATSLLALVVALAGAFADGSGLWTYLAAALIAAGVGWLPQRTARAG
;
A
#
# COMPACT_ATOMS: atom_id res chain seq x y z
N MET A 1 3.81 -21.37 0.21
CA MET A 1 4.03 -20.72 -1.10
C MET A 1 3.10 -19.54 -1.33
N VAL A 2 1.78 -19.70 -1.22
CA VAL A 2 0.78 -18.62 -1.50
C VAL A 2 1.05 -17.31 -0.73
N ALA A 3 1.36 -17.39 0.57
CA ALA A 3 1.62 -16.20 1.39
C ALA A 3 2.86 -15.41 0.93
N GLY A 4 3.90 -16.10 0.44
CA GLY A 4 5.11 -15.47 -0.09
C GLY A 4 4.86 -14.77 -1.43
N VAL A 5 4.04 -15.38 -2.29
CA VAL A 5 3.60 -14.74 -3.55
C VAL A 5 2.75 -13.52 -3.26
N ALA A 6 1.82 -13.60 -2.31
CA ALA A 6 0.99 -12.45 -1.90
C ALA A 6 1.84 -11.30 -1.34
N ALA A 7 2.85 -11.62 -0.53
CA ALA A 7 3.81 -10.66 -0.02
C ALA A 7 4.62 -10.00 -1.15
N PHE A 8 5.10 -10.77 -2.13
CA PHE A 8 5.79 -10.22 -3.30
C PHE A 8 4.88 -9.31 -4.14
N VAL A 9 3.63 -9.71 -4.37
CA VAL A 9 2.64 -8.90 -5.08
C VAL A 9 2.36 -7.60 -4.34
N SER A 10 2.31 -7.63 -3.00
CA SER A 10 2.14 -6.43 -2.17
C SER A 10 3.32 -5.46 -2.30
N TRP A 11 4.55 -5.98 -2.32
CA TRP A 11 5.77 -5.21 -2.54
C TRP A 11 5.81 -4.59 -3.94
N LEU A 12 5.43 -5.36 -4.96
CA LEU A 12 5.39 -4.88 -6.35
C LEU A 12 4.35 -3.76 -6.51
N GLY A 13 3.17 -3.91 -5.91
CA GLY A 13 2.15 -2.88 -5.87
C GLY A 13 2.62 -1.60 -5.18
N ALA A 14 3.22 -1.71 -3.99
CA ALA A 14 3.76 -0.57 -3.26
C ALA A 14 4.88 0.13 -4.05
N SER A 15 5.74 -0.63 -4.73
CA SER A 15 6.82 -0.09 -5.57
C SER A 15 6.27 0.71 -6.76
N LEU A 16 5.19 0.23 -7.39
CA LEU A 16 4.52 0.97 -8.46
C LEU A 16 3.94 2.32 -7.99
N VAL A 17 3.47 2.41 -6.73
CA VAL A 17 3.00 3.68 -6.14
C VAL A 17 4.15 4.65 -5.86
N VAL A 18 5.32 4.13 -5.50
CA VAL A 18 6.54 4.94 -5.31
C VAL A 18 7.07 5.47 -6.64
N LEU A 19 7.08 4.63 -7.68
CA LEU A 19 7.69 4.94 -8.97
C LEU A 19 6.76 5.69 -9.93
N GLY A 20 5.45 5.49 -9.80
CA GLY A 20 4.45 6.08 -10.66
C GLY A 20 3.91 7.40 -10.13
N ASP A 21 3.88 8.43 -10.98
CA ASP A 21 3.17 9.69 -10.69
C ASP A 21 1.85 9.80 -11.49
N GLY A 22 1.54 8.83 -12.36
CA GLY A 22 0.35 8.83 -13.20
C GLY A 22 -0.84 8.06 -12.60
N ARG A 23 -2.06 8.45 -12.98
CA ARG A 23 -3.30 7.83 -12.46
C ARG A 23 -3.34 6.32 -12.64
N ARG A 24 -2.82 5.80 -13.77
CA ARG A 24 -2.82 4.35 -14.07
C ARG A 24 -1.84 3.58 -13.22
N ALA A 25 -0.63 4.11 -13.02
CA ALA A 25 0.39 3.48 -12.19
C ALA A 25 -0.03 3.43 -10.72
N LEU A 26 -0.67 4.50 -10.24
CA LEU A 26 -1.19 4.57 -8.88
C LEU A 26 -2.40 3.64 -8.66
N ALA A 27 -3.32 3.58 -9.62
CA ALA A 27 -4.47 2.68 -9.53
C ALA A 27 -4.03 1.20 -9.56
N LEU A 28 -3.12 0.83 -10.46
CA LEU A 28 -2.56 -0.52 -10.52
C LEU A 28 -1.72 -0.86 -9.30
N GLY A 29 -0.90 0.08 -8.81
CA GLY A 29 -0.09 -0.11 -7.61
C GLY A 29 -0.94 -0.37 -6.38
N VAL A 30 -2.02 0.40 -6.21
CA VAL A 30 -3.01 0.17 -5.14
C VAL A 30 -3.71 -1.17 -5.31
N LEU A 31 -4.16 -1.54 -6.53
CA LEU A 31 -4.79 -2.85 -6.76
C LEU A 31 -3.87 -4.01 -6.40
N LEU A 32 -2.62 -3.98 -6.85
CA LEU A 32 -1.64 -5.02 -6.58
C LEU A 32 -1.29 -5.09 -5.09
N ALA A 33 -1.07 -3.93 -4.45
CA ALA A 33 -0.81 -3.86 -3.01
C ALA A 33 -1.99 -4.45 -2.22
N THR A 34 -3.21 -4.05 -2.56
CA THR A 34 -4.44 -4.52 -1.91
C THR A 34 -4.66 -6.01 -2.15
N ALA A 35 -4.46 -6.51 -3.37
CA ALA A 35 -4.63 -7.92 -3.70
C ALA A 35 -3.71 -8.80 -2.84
N GLY A 36 -2.43 -8.40 -2.70
CA GLY A 36 -1.49 -9.09 -1.81
C GLY A 36 -1.93 -9.05 -0.35
N MET A 37 -2.33 -7.87 0.15
CA MET A 37 -2.81 -7.71 1.53
C MET A 37 -4.09 -8.51 1.82
N THR A 38 -5.03 -8.57 0.89
CA THR A 38 -6.29 -9.34 1.01
C THR A 38 -6.01 -10.83 1.17
N VAL A 39 -5.11 -11.39 0.36
CA VAL A 39 -4.74 -12.81 0.46
C VAL A 39 -4.08 -13.11 1.81
N ILE A 40 -3.23 -12.22 2.29
CA ILE A 40 -2.59 -12.35 3.61
C ILE A 40 -3.65 -12.26 4.72
N ALA A 41 -4.52 -11.26 4.68
CA ALA A 41 -5.59 -11.06 5.66
C ALA A 41 -6.58 -12.23 5.71
N TRP A 42 -6.88 -12.84 4.56
CA TRP A 42 -7.72 -14.04 4.51
C TRP A 42 -7.11 -15.18 5.32
N GLN A 43 -5.80 -15.37 5.21
CA GLN A 43 -5.08 -16.45 5.89
C GLN A 43 -4.89 -16.19 7.38
N THR A 44 -4.81 -14.93 7.81
CA THR A 44 -4.47 -14.59 9.20
C THR A 44 -5.65 -14.12 10.04
N ALA A 45 -6.64 -13.46 9.44
CA ALA A 45 -7.76 -12.82 10.13
C ALA A 45 -9.14 -13.25 9.59
N GLY A 46 -9.16 -14.14 8.58
CA GLY A 46 -10.37 -14.72 8.03
C GLY A 46 -11.06 -13.90 6.92
N PRO A 47 -12.19 -14.41 6.39
CA PRO A 47 -12.80 -13.92 5.16
C PRO A 47 -13.38 -12.50 5.27
N LEU A 48 -13.89 -12.12 6.44
CA LEU A 48 -14.46 -10.79 6.66
C LEU A 48 -13.39 -9.68 6.67
N ALA A 49 -12.23 -9.93 7.28
CA ALA A 49 -11.10 -8.99 7.26
C ALA A 49 -10.56 -8.80 5.83
N ALA A 50 -10.47 -9.89 5.08
CA ALA A 50 -10.09 -9.86 3.68
C ALA A 50 -11.10 -9.08 2.82
N ALA A 51 -12.40 -9.28 3.03
CA ALA A 51 -13.45 -8.55 2.33
C ALA A 51 -13.39 -7.03 2.62
N ALA A 52 -13.10 -6.65 3.86
CA ALA A 52 -12.95 -5.23 4.24
C ALA A 52 -11.74 -4.59 3.54
N ILE A 53 -10.57 -5.25 3.55
CA ILE A 53 -9.37 -4.77 2.86
C ILE A 53 -9.59 -4.70 1.35
N ALA A 54 -10.18 -5.75 0.76
CA ALA A 54 -10.50 -5.79 -0.67
C ALA A 54 -11.47 -4.68 -1.06
N GLY A 55 -12.54 -4.47 -0.28
CA GLY A 55 -13.52 -3.42 -0.52
C GLY A 55 -12.91 -2.02 -0.43
N GLY A 56 -12.19 -1.73 0.67
CA GLY A 56 -11.54 -0.42 0.87
C GLY A 56 -10.50 -0.10 -0.21
N GLY A 57 -9.64 -1.07 -0.54
CA GLY A 57 -8.62 -0.87 -1.57
C GLY A 57 -9.18 -0.87 -3.00
N ALA A 58 -10.24 -1.61 -3.29
CA ALA A 58 -10.93 -1.54 -4.58
C ALA A 58 -11.58 -0.16 -4.79
N VAL A 59 -12.24 0.40 -3.78
CA VAL A 59 -12.80 1.75 -3.84
C VAL A 59 -11.69 2.79 -4.01
N ALA A 60 -10.60 2.67 -3.26
CA ALA A 60 -9.45 3.56 -3.39
C ALA A 60 -8.81 3.50 -4.78
N ALA A 61 -8.69 2.30 -5.36
CA ALA A 61 -8.18 2.11 -6.72
C ALA A 61 -9.14 2.65 -7.79
N ALA A 62 -10.44 2.38 -7.67
CA ALA A 62 -11.47 2.86 -8.60
C ALA A 62 -11.51 4.39 -8.64
N ARG A 63 -11.44 5.03 -7.47
CA ARG A 63 -11.27 6.49 -7.33
C ARG A 63 -10.01 7.01 -8.03
N ARG A 64 -8.95 6.21 -8.08
CA ARG A 64 -7.69 6.62 -8.69
C ARG A 64 -7.70 6.53 -10.21
N PHE A 65 -8.55 5.68 -10.80
CA PHE A 65 -8.80 5.72 -12.24
C PHE A 65 -9.49 7.01 -12.67
N SER A 66 -10.30 7.63 -11.81
CA SER A 66 -11.04 8.86 -12.12
C SER A 66 -10.36 10.15 -11.67
N SER A 67 -9.34 10.10 -10.80
CA SER A 67 -8.68 11.29 -10.23
C SER A 67 -7.16 11.29 -10.41
N GLY A 68 -6.64 12.27 -11.14
CA GLY A 68 -5.20 12.50 -11.34
C GLY A 68 -4.81 12.75 -12.80
N ALA A 69 -3.54 13.09 -13.03
CA ALA A 69 -3.00 13.34 -14.36
C ALA A 69 -3.01 12.06 -15.22
N ASP A 70 -3.42 12.22 -16.48
CA ASP A 70 -3.53 11.13 -17.45
C ASP A 70 -2.20 10.44 -17.73
N GLY A 71 -2.27 9.13 -17.94
CA GLY A 71 -1.12 8.29 -18.27
C GLY A 71 -0.50 7.55 -17.08
N TRP A 72 0.63 6.88 -17.36
CA TRP A 72 1.38 6.10 -16.38
C TRP A 72 2.41 6.94 -15.64
N ARG A 73 3.00 7.97 -16.29
CA ARG A 73 4.12 8.79 -15.79
C ARG A 73 5.13 7.98 -14.97
N ILE A 74 5.46 6.79 -15.48
CA ILE A 74 6.53 5.95 -14.96
C ILE A 74 7.83 6.63 -15.40
N MET A 75 8.72 6.92 -14.45
CA MET A 75 10.00 7.58 -14.68
C MET A 75 9.93 8.98 -15.33
N PRO A 76 9.53 10.03 -14.59
CA PRO A 76 10.00 11.38 -14.89
C PRO A 76 11.55 11.42 -14.82
N PRO A 77 12.25 12.31 -15.56
CA PRO A 77 13.69 12.49 -15.42
C PRO A 77 14.07 12.74 -13.95
N GLY A 78 15.05 12.00 -13.41
CA GLY A 78 15.43 12.03 -11.98
C GLY A 78 14.84 10.90 -11.10
N SER A 79 14.27 9.85 -11.70
CA SER A 79 13.61 8.71 -11.02
C SER A 79 14.55 7.57 -10.58
N THR A 80 15.83 7.61 -10.96
CA THR A 80 16.88 6.63 -10.59
C THR A 80 17.01 6.43 -9.07
N PRO A 81 17.04 7.50 -8.23
CA PRO A 81 17.11 7.33 -6.77
C PRO A 81 15.89 6.62 -6.19
N ARG A 82 14.68 6.86 -6.73
CA ARG A 82 13.45 6.19 -6.27
C ARG A 82 13.47 4.71 -6.62
N LEU A 83 14.02 4.36 -7.78
CA LEU A 83 14.16 2.97 -8.23
C LEU A 83 15.19 2.22 -7.37
N VAL A 84 16.34 2.84 -7.11
CA VAL A 84 17.35 2.29 -6.20
C VAL A 84 16.77 2.13 -4.79
N LEU A 85 16.02 3.09 -4.27
CA LEU A 85 15.36 2.97 -2.96
C LEU A 85 14.30 1.86 -2.92
N CYS A 86 13.52 1.68 -3.98
CA CYS A 86 12.55 0.58 -4.06
C CYS A 86 13.24 -0.79 -4.07
N ILE A 87 14.31 -0.93 -4.86
CA ILE A 87 15.06 -2.19 -4.95
C ILE A 87 15.81 -2.43 -3.64
N ALA A 88 16.64 -1.49 -3.19
CA ALA A 88 17.47 -1.63 -1.99
C ALA A 88 16.61 -1.75 -0.73
N GLY A 89 15.58 -0.91 -0.58
CA GLY A 89 14.63 -1.01 0.53
C GLY A 89 13.85 -2.31 0.50
N GLY A 90 13.41 -2.77 -0.67
CA GLY A 90 12.78 -4.07 -0.85
C GLY A 90 13.67 -5.23 -0.44
N LEU A 91 14.93 -5.22 -0.88
CA LEU A 91 15.92 -6.24 -0.57
C LEU A 91 16.28 -6.25 0.92
N ILE A 92 16.46 -5.07 1.53
CA ILE A 92 16.75 -4.91 2.96
C ILE A 92 15.58 -5.43 3.79
N VAL A 93 14.34 -5.04 3.47
CA VAL A 93 13.18 -5.52 4.22
C VAL A 93 12.97 -7.02 4.00
N LEU A 94 13.26 -7.54 2.80
CA LEU A 94 13.21 -8.97 2.51
C LEU A 94 14.25 -9.72 3.33
N TRP A 95 15.46 -9.19 3.41
CA TRP A 95 16.54 -9.73 4.22
C TRP A 95 16.20 -9.67 5.71
N ILE A 96 15.68 -8.56 6.23
CA ILE A 96 15.25 -8.44 7.65
C ILE A 96 14.13 -9.45 7.94
N ALA A 97 13.13 -9.55 7.07
CA ALA A 97 12.06 -10.54 7.23
C ALA A 97 12.63 -11.96 7.19
N ALA A 98 13.49 -12.29 6.23
CA ALA A 98 14.08 -13.62 6.13
C ALA A 98 15.01 -13.94 7.33
N ALA A 99 15.83 -12.99 7.78
CA ALA A 99 16.82 -13.16 8.84
C ALA A 99 16.19 -13.20 10.24
N VAL A 100 15.14 -12.41 10.48
CA VAL A 100 14.48 -12.30 11.80
C VAL A 100 13.31 -13.29 11.94
N THR A 101 12.76 -13.81 10.83
CA THR A 101 11.48 -14.52 10.84
C THR A 101 11.47 -15.82 10.04
N THR A 102 12.49 -16.66 10.17
CA THR A 102 12.38 -18.09 9.81
C THR A 102 11.34 -18.77 10.71
N GLY A 103 10.05 -18.58 10.43
CA GLY A 103 8.93 -19.03 11.24
C GLY A 103 7.56 -18.57 10.71
N PRO A 104 6.44 -19.07 11.27
CA PRO A 104 5.09 -18.70 10.85
C PRO A 104 4.85 -17.19 10.91
N GLY A 105 4.21 -16.62 9.89
CA GLY A 105 3.86 -15.18 9.84
C GLY A 105 4.92 -14.25 9.22
N ALA A 106 6.03 -14.79 8.71
CA ALA A 106 7.10 -14.04 8.04
C ALA A 106 6.61 -13.12 6.91
N SER A 107 5.71 -13.63 6.07
CA SER A 107 5.12 -12.89 4.95
C SER A 107 4.30 -11.68 5.40
N LEU A 108 3.58 -11.80 6.54
CA LEU A 108 2.79 -10.70 7.09
C LEU A 108 3.71 -9.59 7.61
N ARG A 109 4.76 -9.96 8.36
CA ARG A 109 5.77 -9.01 8.86
C ARG A 109 6.49 -8.29 7.74
N PHE A 110 6.90 -9.01 6.70
CA PHE A 110 7.51 -8.43 5.51
C PHE A 110 6.57 -7.41 4.84
N THR A 111 5.32 -7.81 4.56
CA THR A 111 4.34 -6.94 3.92
C THR A 111 4.09 -5.67 4.74
N VAL A 112 3.95 -5.81 6.07
CA VAL A 112 3.75 -4.65 6.95
C VAL A 112 4.94 -3.70 6.88
N MET A 113 6.17 -4.18 7.03
CA MET A 113 7.37 -3.33 6.99
C MET A 113 7.55 -2.64 5.63
N VAL A 114 7.39 -3.37 4.53
CA VAL A 114 7.54 -2.81 3.16
C VAL A 114 6.49 -1.75 2.89
N VAL A 115 5.20 -2.10 3.05
CA VAL A 115 4.11 -1.23 2.64
C VAL A 115 4.05 0.00 3.53
N ALA A 116 4.31 -0.14 4.84
CA ALA A 116 4.41 1.01 5.75
C ALA A 116 5.62 1.89 5.39
N GLY A 117 6.79 1.30 5.14
CA GLY A 117 8.01 2.03 4.78
C GLY A 117 7.87 2.82 3.47
N PHE A 118 7.37 2.18 2.41
CA PHE A 118 7.18 2.84 1.11
C PHE A 118 6.06 3.88 1.12
N SER A 119 4.96 3.60 1.83
CA SER A 119 3.88 4.58 1.97
C SER A 119 4.34 5.80 2.79
N GLY A 120 5.04 5.58 3.90
CA GLY A 120 5.62 6.64 4.72
C GLY A 120 6.64 7.49 3.95
N ALA A 121 7.57 6.83 3.23
CA ALA A 121 8.53 7.52 2.38
C ALA A 121 7.83 8.36 1.29
N ARG A 122 6.73 7.87 0.70
CA ARG A 122 5.98 8.63 -0.29
C ARG A 122 5.21 9.81 0.30
N VAL A 123 4.71 9.68 1.53
CA VAL A 123 4.09 10.82 2.24
C VAL A 123 5.12 11.92 2.49
N LEU A 124 6.34 11.57 2.89
CA LEU A 124 7.40 12.54 3.17
C LEU A 124 8.02 13.16 1.91
N ALA A 125 7.99 12.46 0.77
CA ALA A 125 8.71 12.85 -0.44
C ALA A 125 7.84 13.51 -1.53
N SER A 126 6.53 13.67 -1.33
CA SER A 126 5.61 14.10 -2.40
C SER A 126 4.73 15.27 -2.00
N ASP A 127 4.83 16.37 -2.75
CA ASP A 127 3.93 17.53 -2.65
C ASP A 127 2.61 17.35 -3.42
N ASN A 128 2.52 16.34 -4.27
CA ASN A 128 1.31 16.06 -5.02
C ASN A 128 0.23 15.46 -4.10
N ALA A 129 -0.84 16.24 -3.84
CA ALA A 129 -1.99 15.81 -3.05
C ALA A 129 -2.55 14.44 -3.49
N SER A 130 -2.54 14.22 -4.79
CA SER A 130 -3.05 12.99 -5.37
C SER A 130 -2.19 11.76 -4.93
N VAL A 131 -0.87 11.88 -4.89
CA VAL A 131 0.07 10.83 -4.43
C VAL A 131 0.01 10.65 -2.92
N LEU A 132 -0.12 11.76 -2.17
CA LEU A 132 -0.30 11.74 -0.72
C LEU A 132 -1.51 10.92 -0.31
N LEU A 133 -2.67 11.17 -0.94
CA LEU A 133 -3.92 10.45 -0.64
C LEU A 133 -3.79 8.93 -0.88
N THR A 134 -3.10 8.52 -1.95
CA THR A 134 -2.84 7.10 -2.24
C THR A 134 -1.86 6.45 -1.27
N ALA A 135 -0.84 7.19 -0.82
CA ALA A 135 0.10 6.70 0.17
C ALA A 135 -0.59 6.55 1.53
N THR A 136 -1.42 7.53 1.93
CA THR A 136 -2.17 7.46 3.20
C THR A 136 -3.23 6.36 3.23
N SER A 137 -3.87 6.04 2.10
CA SER A 137 -4.83 4.93 2.05
C SER A 137 -4.14 3.57 2.21
N LEU A 138 -2.98 3.37 1.58
CA LEU A 138 -2.16 2.18 1.79
C LEU A 138 -1.63 2.09 3.22
N LEU A 139 -1.27 3.23 3.82
CA LEU A 139 -0.81 3.30 5.20
C LEU A 139 -1.93 2.92 6.18
N ALA A 140 -3.17 3.36 5.94
CA ALA A 140 -4.32 2.96 6.75
C ALA A 140 -4.60 1.44 6.65
N LEU A 141 -4.56 0.87 5.43
CA LEU A 141 -4.80 -0.56 5.20
C LEU A 141 -3.71 -1.44 5.83
N VAL A 142 -2.43 -1.05 5.72
CA VAL A 142 -1.33 -1.81 6.30
C VAL A 142 -1.33 -1.75 7.82
N VAL A 143 -1.78 -0.65 8.43
CA VAL A 143 -1.94 -0.54 9.89
C VAL A 143 -3.02 -1.50 10.39
N ALA A 144 -4.15 -1.63 9.67
CA ALA A 144 -5.13 -2.65 10.01
C ALA A 144 -4.58 -4.07 9.84
N LEU A 145 -3.80 -4.33 8.79
CA LEU A 145 -3.14 -5.62 8.61
C LEU A 145 -2.15 -5.94 9.74
N ALA A 146 -1.44 -4.92 10.26
CA ALA A 146 -0.58 -5.06 11.43
C ALA A 146 -1.38 -5.36 12.71
N GLY A 147 -2.68 -5.04 12.75
CA GLY A 147 -3.58 -5.46 13.82
C GLY A 147 -3.58 -6.97 14.04
N ALA A 148 -3.32 -7.78 13.01
CA ALA A 148 -3.19 -9.24 13.11
C ALA A 148 -2.05 -9.71 14.04
N PHE A 149 -1.15 -8.83 14.48
CA PHE A 149 -0.13 -9.15 15.49
C PHE A 149 -0.64 -9.11 16.93
N ALA A 150 -1.77 -8.45 17.18
CA ALA A 150 -2.33 -8.31 18.52
C ALA A 150 -3.35 -9.42 18.79
N ASP A 151 -3.20 -10.11 19.93
CA ASP A 151 -4.22 -11.04 20.40
C ASP A 151 -5.52 -10.27 20.69
N GLY A 152 -6.56 -10.54 19.90
CA GLY A 152 -7.88 -9.89 20.04
C GLY A 152 -8.13 -8.71 19.10
N SER A 153 -7.42 -8.59 17.97
CA SER A 153 -7.73 -7.58 16.95
C SER A 153 -9.17 -7.70 16.46
N GLY A 154 -10.05 -6.81 16.95
CA GLY A 154 -11.45 -6.80 16.56
C GLY A 154 -11.61 -6.43 15.08
N LEU A 155 -12.61 -7.04 14.43
CA LEU A 155 -13.04 -6.74 13.05
C LEU A 155 -13.19 -5.23 12.77
N TRP A 156 -13.45 -4.44 13.81
CA TRP A 156 -13.54 -2.98 13.77
C TRP A 156 -12.28 -2.30 13.19
N THR A 157 -11.08 -2.82 13.44
CA THR A 157 -9.83 -2.24 12.92
C THR A 157 -9.76 -2.31 11.40
N TYR A 158 -10.18 -3.42 10.81
CA TYR A 158 -10.27 -3.61 9.35
C TYR A 158 -11.36 -2.75 8.72
N LEU A 159 -12.52 -2.64 9.37
CA LEU A 159 -13.61 -1.78 8.91
C LEU A 159 -13.24 -0.29 8.97
N ALA A 160 -12.61 0.16 10.06
CA ALA A 160 -12.14 1.53 10.21
C ALA A 160 -11.09 1.87 9.14
N ALA A 161 -10.13 0.99 8.88
CA ALA A 161 -9.14 1.19 7.83
C ALA A 161 -9.76 1.18 6.42
N ALA A 162 -10.75 0.31 6.16
CA ALA A 162 -11.46 0.30 4.89
C ALA A 162 -12.23 1.62 4.66
N LEU A 163 -12.89 2.15 5.71
CA LEU A 163 -13.56 3.44 5.67
C LEU A 163 -12.58 4.59 5.46
N ILE A 164 -11.43 4.58 6.14
CA ILE A 164 -10.39 5.61 5.94
C ILE A 164 -9.85 5.53 4.51
N ALA A 165 -9.48 4.34 4.03
CA ALA A 165 -8.96 4.14 2.68
C ALA A 165 -9.97 4.59 1.60
N ALA A 166 -11.25 4.28 1.80
CA ALA A 166 -12.33 4.72 0.91
C ALA A 166 -12.54 6.24 1.01
N GLY A 167 -12.59 6.80 2.23
CA GLY A 167 -12.93 8.19 2.51
C GLY A 167 -11.84 9.18 2.10
N VAL A 168 -10.56 8.81 2.24
CA VAL A 168 -9.42 9.63 1.82
C VAL A 168 -9.47 9.92 0.31
N GLY A 169 -10.01 9.01 -0.50
CA GLY A 169 -10.22 9.23 -1.94
C GLY A 169 -11.25 10.33 -2.29
N TRP A 170 -11.99 10.83 -1.30
CA TRP A 170 -13.02 11.88 -1.46
C TRP A 170 -12.58 13.24 -0.91
N LEU A 171 -11.41 13.33 -0.27
CA LEU A 171 -10.92 14.60 0.24
C LEU A 171 -10.64 15.57 -0.93
N PRO A 172 -11.15 16.81 -0.88
CA PRO A 172 -10.90 17.80 -1.92
C PRO A 172 -9.40 18.00 -2.10
N GLN A 173 -8.92 17.85 -3.34
CA GLN A 173 -7.53 18.16 -3.67
C GLN A 173 -7.34 19.67 -3.56
N ARG A 174 -6.83 20.14 -2.42
CA ARG A 174 -6.41 21.54 -2.27
C ARG A 174 -5.18 21.74 -3.15
N THR A 175 -5.37 22.19 -4.38
CA THR A 175 -4.31 22.85 -5.14
C THR A 175 -3.95 24.12 -4.39
N ALA A 176 -2.72 24.20 -3.85
CA ALA A 176 -2.17 25.44 -3.36
C ALA A 176 -2.26 26.47 -4.49
N ARG A 177 -3.00 27.56 -4.28
CA ARG A 177 -2.94 28.71 -5.19
C ARG A 177 -1.52 29.25 -5.08
N ALA A 178 -0.79 29.24 -6.19
CA ALA A 178 0.41 30.07 -6.31
C ALA A 178 -0.04 31.52 -6.10
N GLY A 179 0.40 32.10 -4.98
CA GLY A 179 0.37 33.53 -4.73
C GLY A 179 1.67 34.16 -5.20
#